data_AF-A0A7X0CDU0-F1
#
_entry.id   AF-A0A7X0CDU0-F1
#
_cell.length_a   1.000
_cell.length_b   1.000
_cell.length_c   1.000
_cell.angle_alpha   90.00
_cell.angle_beta   90.00
_cell.angle_gamma   90.00
#
_symmetry.space_group_name_H-M   'P 1'
#
loop_
_entity.id
_entity.type
_entity.pdbx_description
1 polymer ?
#
loop_
_entity_poly.entity_id
_entity_poly.type
_entity_poly.pdbx_seq_one_letter_code
_entity_poly.pdbx_strand_id
1 'polypeptide(L)'
;MKHLAVAAALILCSAQTVACSLSDALSTRYGISFSGFKTPIPAATAPDMTDPGSFIRVAVRDNSKVADGFRHTIVMNTKTKTAWVLRTGGFASVYDWFGPVDAQHVPLQNCGSNHMPADLRAL
;
A
#
# COMPACT_ATOMS: atom_id res chain seq x y z
N MET A 1 -56.79 -20.15 1.88
CA MET A 1 -55.79 -21.19 1.55
C MET A 1 -54.40 -20.56 1.52
N LYS A 2 -53.53 -21.02 2.42
CA LYS A 2 -52.07 -21.11 2.32
C LYS A 2 -51.29 -19.85 1.91
N HIS A 3 -50.82 -19.14 2.94
CA HIS A 3 -49.56 -18.39 2.89
C HIS A 3 -48.42 -19.35 2.53
N LEU A 4 -47.67 -19.06 1.47
CA LEU A 4 -46.34 -19.62 1.27
C LEU A 4 -45.42 -18.50 0.78
N ALA A 5 -44.73 -17.93 1.76
CA ALA A 5 -43.52 -17.15 1.60
C ALA A 5 -42.38 -18.08 1.20
N VAL A 6 -41.51 -17.64 0.27
CA VAL A 6 -40.06 -17.85 0.38
C VAL A 6 -39.38 -16.64 -0.28
N ALA A 7 -39.01 -15.65 0.54
CA ALA A 7 -38.10 -14.60 0.13
C ALA A 7 -36.68 -15.19 0.12
N ALA A 8 -36.09 -15.31 -1.07
CA ALA A 8 -34.70 -15.72 -1.23
C ALA A 8 -33.78 -14.55 -0.82
N ALA A 9 -33.40 -14.50 0.45
CA ALA A 9 -32.33 -13.62 0.92
C ALA A 9 -30.98 -14.22 0.51
N LEU A 10 -30.51 -13.87 -0.70
CA LEU A 10 -29.12 -14.08 -1.09
C LEU A 10 -28.25 -13.15 -0.23
N ILE A 11 -27.69 -13.71 0.84
CA ILE A 11 -26.66 -13.07 1.66
C ILE A 11 -25.43 -12.91 0.76
N LEU A 12 -25.29 -11.73 0.15
CA LEU A 12 -24.06 -11.26 -0.46
C LEU A 12 -23.01 -11.12 0.64
N CYS A 13 -22.31 -12.22 0.91
CA CYS A 13 -21.10 -12.22 1.72
C CYS A 13 -20.02 -11.47 0.93
N SER A 14 -20.10 -10.14 0.98
CA SER A 14 -19.09 -9.26 0.42
C SER A 14 -17.83 -9.50 1.23
N ALA A 15 -16.87 -10.22 0.66
CA ALA A 15 -15.51 -10.28 1.19
C ALA A 15 -14.97 -8.85 1.16
N GLN A 16 -15.20 -8.10 2.23
CA GLN A 16 -14.58 -6.80 2.41
C GLN A 16 -13.09 -7.10 2.47
N THR A 17 -12.37 -6.80 1.40
CA THR A 17 -10.92 -6.84 1.41
C THR A 17 -10.50 -5.75 2.37
N VAL A 18 -10.36 -6.09 3.65
CA VAL A 18 -9.96 -5.13 4.67
C VAL A 18 -8.62 -4.58 4.22
N ALA A 19 -8.57 -3.27 3.99
CA ALA A 19 -7.37 -2.64 3.49
C ALA A 19 -6.27 -2.71 4.56
N CYS A 20 -5.02 -2.77 4.10
CA CYS A 20 -3.88 -2.86 5.00
C CYS A 20 -3.79 -1.57 5.80
N SER A 21 -3.90 -1.69 7.12
CA SER A 21 -3.86 -0.55 8.05
C SER A 21 -2.63 0.34 7.87
N LEU A 22 -1.47 -0.22 7.49
CA LEU A 22 -0.29 0.56 7.13
C LEU A 22 -0.49 1.45 5.90
N SER A 23 -1.04 0.87 4.83
CA SER A 23 -1.36 1.63 3.62
C SER A 23 -2.37 2.71 3.90
N ASP A 24 -3.45 2.40 4.60
CA ASP A 24 -4.51 3.36 4.87
C ASP A 24 -4.04 4.52 5.74
N ALA A 25 -3.27 4.24 6.79
CA ALA A 25 -2.76 5.27 7.69
C ALA A 25 -1.81 6.23 6.97
N LEU A 26 -0.84 5.71 6.20
CA LEU A 26 0.11 6.56 5.48
C LEU A 26 -0.55 7.28 4.30
N SER A 27 -1.49 6.64 3.61
CA SER A 27 -2.25 7.27 2.52
C SER A 27 -3.11 8.42 3.05
N THR A 28 -3.74 8.23 4.21
CA THR A 28 -4.53 9.28 4.88
C THR A 28 -3.64 10.43 5.33
N ARG A 29 -2.50 10.12 5.98
CA ARG A 29 -1.59 11.13 6.53
C ARG A 29 -0.95 12.00 5.45
N TYR A 30 -0.51 11.40 4.34
CA TYR A 30 0.24 12.10 3.30
C TYR A 30 -0.58 12.42 2.03
N GLY A 31 -1.83 11.95 1.97
CA GLY A 31 -2.66 12.05 0.78
C GLY A 31 -2.03 11.37 -0.44
N ILE A 32 -1.50 10.16 -0.25
CA ILE A 32 -0.88 9.37 -1.32
C ILE A 32 -1.96 8.97 -2.34
N SER A 33 -1.74 9.26 -3.61
CA SER A 33 -2.67 8.98 -4.71
C SER A 33 -1.93 8.81 -6.04
N PHE A 34 -2.63 8.46 -7.11
CA PHE A 34 -2.03 8.31 -8.45
C PHE A 34 -1.27 9.55 -8.97
N SER A 35 -1.59 10.75 -8.46
CA SER A 35 -0.94 12.00 -8.85
C SER A 35 0.21 12.41 -7.91
N GLY A 36 0.49 11.63 -6.87
CA GLY A 36 1.55 11.89 -5.90
C GLY A 36 1.01 12.14 -4.48
N PHE A 37 1.58 13.12 -3.78
CA PHE A 37 1.32 13.40 -2.36
C PHE A 37 0.64 14.75 -2.16
N LYS A 38 -0.37 14.81 -1.28
CA LYS A 38 -0.93 16.09 -0.83
C LYS A 38 -0.04 16.76 0.21
N THR A 39 0.48 15.97 1.16
CA THR A 39 1.47 16.42 2.14
C THR A 39 2.84 15.98 1.64
N PRO A 40 3.79 16.91 1.41
CA PRO A 40 5.10 16.55 0.89
C PRO A 40 5.82 15.52 1.77
N ILE A 41 6.35 14.48 1.12
CA ILE A 41 7.34 13.58 1.70
C ILE A 41 8.66 13.93 1.03
N PRO A 42 9.75 14.19 1.78
CA PRO A 42 11.05 14.49 1.18
C PRO A 42 11.52 13.36 0.26
N ALA A 43 12.13 13.72 -0.87
CA ALA A 43 12.86 12.77 -1.69
C ALA A 43 14.04 12.19 -0.89
N ALA A 44 14.31 10.91 -1.08
CA ALA A 44 15.33 10.19 -0.34
C ALA A 44 16.01 9.13 -1.22
N THR A 45 17.07 8.54 -0.68
CA THR A 45 17.64 7.31 -1.22
C THR A 45 16.77 6.11 -0.86
N ALA A 46 16.97 5.00 -1.57
CA ALA A 46 16.40 3.72 -1.16
C ALA A 46 16.83 3.38 0.28
N PRO A 47 15.99 2.71 1.07
CA PRO A 47 16.41 2.17 2.35
C PRO A 47 17.49 1.10 2.17
N ASP A 48 18.40 1.03 3.13
CA ASP A 48 19.35 -0.08 3.22
C ASP A 48 18.58 -1.38 3.54
N MET A 49 18.54 -2.30 2.57
CA MET A 49 17.85 -3.59 2.68
C MET A 49 18.81 -4.76 2.96
N THR A 50 19.98 -4.51 3.56
CA THR A 50 20.97 -5.56 3.89
C THR A 50 20.38 -6.68 4.75
N ASP A 51 19.39 -6.39 5.61
CA ASP A 51 18.55 -7.38 6.30
C ASP A 51 17.13 -7.41 5.71
N PRO A 52 16.89 -8.11 4.59
CA PRO A 52 15.62 -8.09 3.88
C PRO A 52 14.47 -8.69 4.70
N GLY A 53 14.77 -9.57 5.67
CA GLY A 53 13.76 -10.17 6.55
C GLY A 53 13.11 -9.17 7.50
N SER A 54 13.74 -8.00 7.70
CA SER A 54 13.19 -6.93 8.52
C SER A 54 12.18 -6.05 7.77
N PHE A 55 12.01 -6.21 6.46
CA PHE A 55 11.16 -5.33 5.66
C PHE A 55 9.85 -6.00 5.21
N ILE A 56 8.78 -5.21 5.19
CA ILE A 56 7.55 -5.54 4.49
C ILE A 56 7.30 -4.55 3.36
N ARG A 57 6.59 -5.01 2.33
CA ARG A 57 6.14 -4.19 1.22
C ARG A 57 4.63 -4.27 1.10
N VAL A 58 4.01 -3.10 1.04
CA VAL A 58 2.56 -2.96 0.95
C VAL A 58 2.25 -2.06 -0.23
N ALA A 59 1.55 -2.60 -1.22
CA ALA A 59 1.04 -1.78 -2.31
C ALA A 59 -0.01 -0.81 -1.77
N VAL A 60 0.13 0.48 -2.09
CA VAL A 60 -0.92 1.45 -1.82
C VAL A 60 -2.04 1.20 -2.82
N ARG A 61 -3.25 0.95 -2.33
CA ARG A 61 -4.42 0.83 -3.19
C ARG A 61 -4.68 2.18 -3.83
N ASP A 62 -4.53 2.24 -5.14
CA ASP A 62 -5.04 3.32 -5.95
C ASP A 62 -6.42 2.93 -6.48
N ASN A 63 -7.42 3.75 -6.17
CA ASN A 63 -8.78 3.59 -6.68
C ASN A 63 -9.02 4.42 -7.96
N SER A 64 -8.00 5.13 -8.45
CA SER A 64 -8.09 5.85 -9.71
C SER A 64 -8.25 4.88 -10.88
N LYS A 65 -8.96 5.33 -11.91
CA LYS A 65 -9.06 4.60 -13.19
C LYS A 65 -8.02 5.11 -14.21
N VAL A 66 -6.95 5.72 -13.73
CA VAL A 66 -5.94 6.40 -14.54
C VAL A 66 -4.79 5.44 -14.79
N ALA A 67 -4.71 4.91 -16.02
CA ALA A 67 -3.76 3.85 -16.37
C ALA A 67 -2.30 4.32 -16.36
N ASP A 68 -2.06 5.60 -16.66
CA ASP A 68 -0.75 6.25 -16.70
C ASP A 68 -0.37 6.94 -15.39
N GLY A 69 -1.12 6.69 -14.30
CA GLY A 69 -0.84 7.24 -12.98
C GLY A 69 0.40 6.63 -12.32
N PHE A 70 0.86 7.27 -11.26
CA PHE A 70 1.89 6.71 -10.40
C PHE A 70 1.33 5.57 -9.54
N ARG A 71 2.13 4.52 -9.38
CA ARG A 71 1.89 3.45 -8.41
C ARG A 71 2.78 3.68 -7.20
N HIS A 72 2.23 3.49 -6.01
CA HIS A 72 2.96 3.71 -4.76
C HIS A 72 3.05 2.39 -3.99
N THR A 73 4.23 2.11 -3.46
CA THR A 73 4.48 0.98 -2.57
C THR A 73 5.11 1.50 -1.29
N ILE A 74 4.51 1.17 -0.16
CA ILE A 74 5.11 1.43 1.15
C ILE A 74 6.08 0.30 1.45
N VAL A 75 7.30 0.68 1.82
CA VAL A 75 8.34 -0.23 2.28
C VAL A 75 8.66 0.12 3.71
N MET A 76 8.39 -0.79 4.65
CA MET A 76 8.56 -0.53 6.07
C MET A 76 9.55 -1.49 6.69
N ASN A 77 10.53 -0.95 7.41
CA ASN A 77 11.35 -1.72 8.33
C ASN A 77 10.53 -2.00 9.59
N THR A 78 10.24 -3.28 9.83
CA THR A 78 9.40 -3.74 10.94
C THR A 78 10.10 -3.66 12.29
N LYS A 79 11.44 -3.58 12.33
CA LYS A 79 12.25 -3.42 13.54
C LYS A 79 12.29 -1.96 13.98
N THR A 80 12.68 -1.05 13.08
CA THR A 80 12.81 0.40 13.41
C THR A 80 11.48 1.15 13.30
N LYS A 81 10.46 0.52 12.72
CA LYS A 81 9.15 1.13 12.40
C LYS A 81 9.28 2.37 11.50
N THR A 82 10.28 2.38 10.64
CA THR A 82 10.51 3.41 9.63
C THR A 82 9.96 2.96 8.30
N ALA A 83 9.28 3.84 7.57
CA ALA A 83 8.74 3.55 6.26
C ALA A 83 9.30 4.49 5.18
N TRP A 84 9.32 3.99 3.96
CA TRP A 84 9.62 4.70 2.73
C TRP A 84 8.47 4.49 1.75
N VAL A 85 8.28 5.44 0.85
CA VAL A 85 7.36 5.30 -0.26
C VAL A 85 8.18 5.19 -1.54
N LEU A 86 8.04 4.06 -2.23
CA LEU A 86 8.52 3.86 -3.59
C LEU A 86 7.42 4.29 -4.56
N ARG A 87 7.73 5.23 -5.45
CA ARG A 87 6.87 5.66 -6.54
C ARG A 87 7.37 5.09 -7.86
N THR A 88 6.50 4.42 -8.61
CA THR A 88 6.80 3.92 -9.95
C THR A 88 5.75 4.31 -10.98
N GLY A 89 6.09 4.21 -12.26
CA GLY A 89 5.14 4.50 -13.36
C GLY A 89 5.04 5.99 -13.67
N GLY A 90 3.85 6.47 -13.99
CA GLY A 90 3.70 7.81 -14.57
C GLY A 90 4.13 7.86 -16.05
N PHE A 91 3.86 8.99 -16.70
CA PHE A 91 4.22 9.22 -18.11
C PHE A 91 5.69 8.97 -18.43
N ALA A 92 6.60 9.35 -17.52
CA ALA A 92 8.05 9.18 -17.69
C ALA A 92 8.62 7.87 -17.09
N SER A 93 7.77 6.96 -16.59
CA SER A 93 8.19 5.71 -15.94
C SER A 93 9.24 5.93 -14.84
N VAL A 94 8.89 6.76 -13.85
CA VAL A 94 9.82 7.12 -12.77
C VAL A 94 10.07 5.96 -11.80
N TYR A 95 11.16 6.06 -11.05
CA TYR A 95 11.49 5.17 -9.94
C TYR A 95 12.10 6.02 -8.82
N ASP A 96 11.24 6.51 -7.92
CA ASP A 96 11.63 7.50 -6.91
C ASP A 96 11.34 7.01 -5.50
N TRP A 97 12.26 7.32 -4.59
CA TRP A 97 12.11 7.05 -3.17
C TRP A 97 11.80 8.32 -2.38
N PHE A 98 10.89 8.18 -1.43
CA PHE A 98 10.48 9.24 -0.52
C PHE A 98 10.51 8.73 0.93
N GLY A 99 10.92 9.59 1.86
CA GLY A 99 10.99 9.28 3.29
C GLY A 99 12.34 9.67 3.91
N PRO A 100 12.78 8.99 4.98
CA PRO A 100 11.99 8.10 5.82
C PRO A 100 10.80 8.80 6.48
N VAL A 101 9.74 8.06 6.79
CA VAL A 101 8.59 8.52 7.58
C VAL A 101 8.33 7.60 8.77
N ASP A 102 7.81 8.17 9.86
CA ASP A 102 7.50 7.42 11.08
C ASP A 102 6.22 6.58 10.93
N ALA A 103 6.32 5.30 11.26
CA ALA A 103 5.22 4.32 11.28
C ALA A 103 5.10 3.58 12.63
N GLN A 104 5.68 4.07 13.73
CA GLN A 104 5.67 3.42 15.05
C GLN A 104 4.28 3.04 15.56
N HIS A 105 3.29 3.89 15.33
CA HIS A 105 1.93 3.73 15.86
C HIS A 105 0.95 3.09 14.87
N VAL A 106 1.46 2.53 13.77
CA VAL A 106 0.63 2.00 12.70
C VAL A 106 0.63 0.47 12.76
N PRO A 107 -0.51 -0.18 13.02
CA PRO A 107 -0.57 -1.63 13.04
C PRO A 107 -0.34 -2.23 11.64
N LEU A 108 0.05 -3.51 11.61
CA LEU A 108 0.26 -4.28 10.36
C LEU A 108 -0.91 -5.25 10.08
N GLN A 109 -2.13 -4.82 10.37
CA GLN A 109 -3.33 -5.64 10.21
C GLN A 109 -3.74 -5.68 8.74
N ASN A 110 -4.09 -6.86 8.25
CA ASN A 110 -4.57 -7.13 6.89
C ASN A 110 -3.57 -6.72 5.78
N CYS A 111 -2.28 -6.67 6.13
CA CYS A 111 -1.21 -6.37 5.21
C CYS A 111 -0.71 -7.68 4.58
N GLY A 112 -1.34 -8.05 3.45
CA GLY A 112 -0.84 -9.14 2.62
C GLY A 112 0.59 -8.85 2.19
N SER A 113 1.53 -9.72 2.57
CA SER A 113 2.92 -9.62 2.12
C SER A 113 2.97 -10.07 0.66
N ASN A 114 2.95 -9.13 -0.29
CA ASN A 114 3.35 -9.48 -1.64
C ASN A 114 4.86 -9.78 -1.57
N HIS A 115 5.19 -11.07 -1.50
CA HIS A 115 6.56 -11.58 -1.59
C HIS A 115 7.18 -11.02 -2.87
N MET A 116 8.37 -10.42 -2.76
CA MET A 116 9.07 -9.83 -3.91
C MET A 116 9.23 -10.89 -5.01
N PRO A 117 8.85 -10.60 -6.27
CA PRO A 117 9.39 -11.36 -7.38
C PRO A 117 10.91 -11.07 -7.46
N ALA A 118 11.70 -12.12 -7.67
CA ALA A 118 13.15 -12.15 -7.42
C ALA A 118 13.96 -11.10 -8.21
N ASP A 119 13.40 -10.62 -9.30
CA ASP A 119 13.85 -9.58 -10.21
C ASP A 119 13.98 -8.18 -9.59
N LEU A 120 13.30 -7.92 -8.47
CA LEU A 120 13.40 -6.63 -7.76
C LEU A 120 14.41 -6.63 -6.60
N ARG A 121 15.09 -7.75 -6.33
CA ARG A 121 16.16 -7.85 -5.32
C ARG A 121 17.53 -7.31 -5.81
N ALA A 122 17.66 -7.02 -7.09
CA ALA A 122 18.94 -6.74 -7.75
C ALA A 122 19.14 -5.26 -8.15
N LEU A 123 18.34 -4.33 -7.62
CA LEU A 123 18.50 -2.89 -7.84
C LEU A 123 18.73 -2.17 -6.50
#